data_AF-A0AA44MT19-F1
#
_entry.id   AF-A0AA44MT19-F1
#
_cell.length_a   1.000
_cell.length_b   1.000
_cell.length_c   1.000
_cell.angle_alpha   90.00
_cell.angle_beta   90.00
_cell.angle_gamma   90.00
#
_symmetry.space_group_name_H-M   'P 1'
#
loop_
_entity.id
_entity.type
_entity.pdbx_description
1 polymer ?
#
loop_
_entity_poly.entity_id
_entity_poly.type
_entity_poly.pdbx_seq_one_letter_code
_entity_poly.pdbx_strand_id
1 'polypeptide(L)'
;HISSGVFLLKASVRELRECVGSELLTEPEQLAAAHELIDRGRAEVVVVSLGSQGALLATRHASHRFSSIPMTAVSGVGAGDAMVAAI
;
A
#
# COMPACT_ATOMS: atom_id res chain seq x y z
N HIS A 1 -1.21 -25.58 6.95
CA HIS A 1 -2.29 -24.61 6.74
C HIS A 1 -1.80 -23.25 7.24
N ILE A 2 -1.45 -22.32 6.36
CA ILE A 2 -1.24 -20.91 6.76
C ILE A 2 -2.64 -20.30 6.82
N SER A 3 -3.13 -20.05 8.03
CA SER A 3 -4.52 -19.65 8.30
C SER A 3 -4.64 -18.18 8.73
N SER A 4 -3.61 -17.35 8.51
CA SER A 4 -3.57 -15.99 9.01
C SER A 4 -3.24 -15.00 7.88
N GLY A 5 -3.85 -13.81 7.96
CA GLY A 5 -3.37 -12.64 7.24
C GLY A 5 -1.92 -12.33 7.57
N VAL A 6 -1.30 -11.48 6.75
CA VAL A 6 0.06 -11.00 7.01
C VAL A 6 0.04 -9.86 8.01
N PHE A 7 1.13 -9.66 8.76
CA PHE A 7 1.23 -8.45 9.58
C PHE A 7 1.22 -7.19 8.69
N LEU A 8 2.05 -7.17 7.65
CA LEU A 8 2.18 -6.05 6.71
C LEU A 8 2.03 -6.50 5.26
N LEU A 9 1.20 -5.79 4.50
CA LEU A 9 1.08 -5.92 3.06
C LEU A 9 1.56 -4.62 2.38
N LYS A 10 2.62 -4.69 1.58
CA LYS A 10 3.04 -3.57 0.72
C LYS A 10 2.64 -3.83 -0.73
N ALA A 11 1.70 -3.05 -1.25
CA ALA A 11 1.26 -3.11 -2.65
C ALA A 11 1.49 -1.77 -3.37
N SER A 12 1.65 -1.81 -4.68
CA SER A 12 1.43 -0.65 -5.55
C SER A 12 -0.07 -0.44 -5.77
N VAL A 13 -0.47 0.74 -6.26
CA VAL A 13 -1.87 1.00 -6.65
C VAL A 13 -2.35 -0.04 -7.67
N ARG A 14 -1.49 -0.45 -8.62
CA ARG A 14 -1.82 -1.49 -9.59
C ARG A 14 -2.12 -2.83 -8.93
N GLU A 15 -1.24 -3.31 -8.06
CA GLU A 15 -1.42 -4.59 -7.36
C GLU A 15 -2.64 -4.55 -6.43
N LEU A 16 -2.93 -3.40 -5.81
CA LEU A 16 -4.13 -3.22 -4.99
C LEU A 16 -5.40 -3.34 -5.83
N ARG A 17 -5.45 -2.72 -7.03
CA ARG A 17 -6.56 -2.86 -7.98
C ARG A 17 -6.79 -4.30 -8.40
N GLU A 18 -5.71 -5.02 -8.73
CA GLU A 18 -5.75 -6.43 -9.08
C GLU A 18 -6.27 -7.29 -7.90
N CYS A 19 -5.92 -6.91 -6.66
CA CYS A 19 -6.36 -7.62 -5.45
C CYS A 19 -7.85 -7.43 -5.13
N VAL A 20 -8.39 -6.21 -5.29
CA VAL A 20 -9.78 -5.88 -4.94
C VAL A 20 -10.75 -5.90 -6.13
N GLY A 21 -10.24 -5.96 -7.37
CA GLY A 21 -11.05 -5.98 -8.59
C GLY A 21 -11.76 -4.65 -8.90
N SER A 22 -11.16 -3.51 -8.54
CA SER A 22 -11.71 -2.15 -8.75
C SER A 22 -10.65 -1.20 -9.30
N GLU A 23 -11.06 -0.12 -9.97
CA GLU A 23 -10.16 0.83 -10.64
C GLU A 23 -9.41 1.78 -9.71
N LEU A 24 -9.86 2.03 -8.49
CA LEU A 24 -9.19 2.88 -7.48
C LEU A 24 -8.48 4.13 -8.06
N LEU A 25 -9.28 5.08 -8.56
CA LEU A 25 -8.81 6.26 -9.28
C LEU A 25 -8.34 7.37 -8.34
N THR A 26 -8.87 7.40 -7.12
CA THR A 26 -8.62 8.46 -6.13
C THR A 26 -7.95 7.91 -4.88
N GLU A 27 -7.26 8.79 -4.14
CA GLU A 27 -6.63 8.43 -2.86
C GLU A 27 -7.64 7.88 -1.82
N PRO A 28 -8.85 8.46 -1.65
CA PRO A 28 -9.87 7.88 -0.78
C PRO A 28 -10.29 6.45 -1.18
N GLU A 29 -10.42 6.16 -2.47
CA GLU A 29 -10.74 4.80 -2.94
C GLU A 29 -9.60 3.82 -2.62
N GLN A 30 -8.34 4.26 -2.79
CA GLN A 30 -7.17 3.44 -2.46
C GLN A 30 -7.09 3.14 -0.96
N LEU A 31 -7.37 4.12 -0.10
CA LEU A 31 -7.45 3.91 1.35
C LEU A 31 -8.61 2.99 1.72
N ALA A 32 -9.79 3.15 1.12
CA ALA A 32 -10.94 2.29 1.37
C ALA A 32 -10.63 0.83 1.01
N ALA A 33 -10.00 0.57 -0.14
CA ALA A 33 -9.55 -0.75 -0.55
C ALA A 33 -8.50 -1.34 0.41
N ALA A 34 -7.57 -0.52 0.91
CA ALA A 34 -6.60 -0.95 1.91
C ALA A 34 -7.26 -1.35 3.23
N HIS A 35 -8.25 -0.59 3.70
CA HIS A 35 -9.04 -0.92 4.89
C HIS A 35 -9.88 -2.17 4.72
N GLU A 36 -10.47 -2.38 3.55
CA GLU A 36 -11.21 -3.61 3.24
C GLU A 36 -10.35 -4.88 3.43
N LEU A 37 -9.06 -4.82 3.04
CA LEU A 37 -8.14 -5.93 3.26
C LEU A 37 -7.87 -6.15 4.76
N ILE A 38 -7.79 -5.09 5.55
CA ILE A 38 -7.60 -5.15 7.00
C ILE A 38 -8.85 -5.73 7.69
N ASP A 39 -10.03 -5.27 7.29
CA ASP A 39 -11.31 -5.70 7.84
C ASP A 39 -11.60 -7.17 7.53
N ARG A 40 -11.16 -7.65 6.36
CA ARG A 40 -11.20 -9.07 5.97
C ARG A 40 -10.11 -9.93 6.64
N GLY A 41 -9.28 -9.35 7.52
CA GLY A 41 -8.19 -10.04 8.21
C GLY A 41 -7.07 -10.51 7.27
N ARG A 42 -6.91 -9.86 6.10
CA ARG A 42 -5.87 -10.20 5.11
C ARG A 42 -4.53 -9.58 5.47
N ALA A 43 -4.55 -8.43 6.14
CA ALA A 43 -3.37 -7.76 6.69
C ALA A 43 -3.70 -7.00 7.98
N GLU A 44 -2.74 -6.76 8.87
CA GLU A 44 -2.92 -5.81 9.99
C GLU A 44 -2.56 -4.37 9.57
N VAL A 45 -1.60 -4.25 8.67
CA VAL A 45 -1.09 -3.00 8.10
C VAL A 45 -1.02 -3.12 6.58
N VAL A 46 -1.49 -2.10 5.87
CA VAL A 46 -1.36 -2.02 4.41
C VAL A 46 -0.63 -0.74 4.02
N VAL A 47 0.40 -0.90 3.21
CA VAL A 47 1.21 0.18 2.66
C VAL A 47 1.03 0.23 1.15
N VAL A 48 0.53 1.34 0.63
CA VAL A 48 0.29 1.53 -0.80
C VAL A 48 1.32 2.49 -1.37
N SER A 49 2.21 2.01 -2.23
CA SER A 49 3.18 2.87 -2.92
C SER A 49 2.51 3.60 -4.09
N LEU A 50 2.66 4.92 -4.14
CA LEU A 50 2.12 5.84 -5.16
C LEU A 50 3.21 6.33 -6.14
N GLY A 51 4.36 5.64 -6.21
CA GLY A 51 5.49 6.04 -7.02
C GLY A 51 6.07 7.40 -6.60
N SER A 52 6.22 8.32 -7.55
CA SER A 52 6.74 9.67 -7.30
C SER A 52 5.84 10.50 -6.37
N GLN A 53 4.61 10.07 -6.12
CA GLN A 53 3.71 10.74 -5.19
C GLN A 53 3.98 10.32 -3.73
N GLY A 54 4.73 9.25 -3.48
CA GLY A 54 5.05 8.75 -2.13
C GLY A 54 4.22 7.52 -1.77
N ALA A 55 3.58 7.52 -0.60
CA ALA A 55 2.84 6.36 -0.10
C ALA A 55 1.62 6.70 0.78
N LEU A 56 0.74 5.70 0.90
CA LEU A 56 -0.33 5.63 1.88
C LEU A 56 -0.04 4.51 2.88
N LEU A 57 -0.39 4.74 4.14
CA LEU A 57 -0.39 3.74 5.20
C LEU A 57 -1.81 3.63 5.75
N ALA A 58 -2.32 2.41 5.82
CA ALA A 58 -3.57 2.08 6.48
C ALA A 58 -3.32 1.07 7.59
N THR A 59 -3.95 1.33 8.74
CA THR A 59 -4.07 0.40 9.87
C THR A 59 -5.53 0.41 10.30
N ARG A 60 -5.94 -0.51 11.18
CA ARG A 60 -7.30 -0.50 11.77
C ARG A 60 -7.68 0.85 12.41
N HIS A 61 -6.71 1.63 12.88
CA HIS A 61 -6.98 2.81 13.70
C HIS A 61 -6.64 4.14 13.00
N ALA A 62 -5.88 4.10 11.90
CA ALA A 62 -5.34 5.31 11.31
C ALA A 62 -5.06 5.14 9.82
N SER A 63 -5.05 6.28 9.13
CA SER A 63 -4.58 6.42 7.74
C SER A 63 -3.60 7.58 7.67
N HIS A 64 -2.48 7.40 6.97
CA HIS A 64 -1.45 8.43 6.81
C HIS A 64 -0.99 8.54 5.36
N ARG A 65 -0.71 9.77 4.94
CA ARG A 65 -0.13 10.12 3.65
C ARG A 65 1.31 10.56 3.85
N PHE A 66 2.23 9.94 3.11
CA PHE A 66 3.64 10.31 3.12
C PHE A 66 4.07 10.76 1.72
N SER A 67 4.44 12.03 1.58
CA SER A 67 5.00 12.53 0.32
C SER A 67 6.34 11.86 0.02
N SER A 68 6.66 11.68 -1.26
CA SER A 68 8.00 11.23 -1.65
C SER A 68 9.05 12.29 -1.31
N ILE A 69 10.29 11.85 -1.08
CA ILE A 69 11.43 12.76 -1.04
C ILE A 69 11.74 13.16 -2.50
N PRO A 70 11.78 14.46 -2.85
CA PRO A 70 12.04 14.90 -4.22
C PRO A 70 13.43 14.42 -4.68
N MET A 71 13.45 13.46 -5.60
CA MET A 71 14.68 12.97 -6.24
C MET A 71 14.39 12.65 -7.71
N THR A 72 15.39 12.81 -8.57
CA THR A 72 15.30 12.41 -9.98
C THR A 72 15.25 10.88 -10.06
N ALA A 73 14.08 10.34 -10.36
CA ALA A 73 13.90 8.90 -10.49
C ALA A 73 14.61 8.39 -11.75
N VAL A 74 15.64 7.57 -11.57
CA VAL A 74 16.36 6.91 -12.67
C VAL A 74 15.67 5.59 -13.07
N SER A 75 15.07 4.89 -12.10
CA SER A 75 14.31 3.64 -12.30
C SER A 75 13.36 3.37 -11.12
N GLY A 76 12.24 2.70 -11.37
CA GLY A 76 11.31 2.22 -10.33
C GLY A 76 11.64 0.84 -9.77
N VAL A 77 12.61 0.12 -10.36
CA VAL A 77 13.03 -1.21 -9.90
C VAL A 77 13.67 -1.10 -8.52
N GLY A 78 13.24 -1.94 -7.57
CA GLY A 78 13.75 -1.98 -6.20
C GLY A 78 13.19 -0.92 -5.25
N ALA A 79 12.42 0.06 -5.72
CA ALA A 79 11.80 1.08 -4.86
C ALA A 79 10.81 0.46 -3.86
N GLY A 80 10.12 -0.60 -4.27
CA GLY A 80 9.25 -1.39 -3.39
C GLY A 80 10.02 -2.11 -2.28
N ASP A 81 11.15 -2.73 -2.62
CA ASP A 81 11.97 -3.48 -1.65
C ASP A 81 12.67 -2.54 -0.68
N ALA A 82 13.14 -1.38 -1.15
CA ALA A 82 13.69 -0.32 -0.30
C ALA A 82 12.65 0.21 0.70
N MET A 83 11.39 0.33 0.28
CA MET A 83 10.29 0.70 1.17
C MET A 83 10.03 -0.37 2.23
N VAL A 84 10.02 -1.66 1.86
CA VAL A 84 9.90 -2.75 2.84
C VAL A 84 11.09 -2.76 3.80
N ALA A 85 12.31 -2.59 3.30
CA ALA A 85 13.52 -2.60 4.13
C ALA A 85 13.60 -1.43 5.12
N ALA A 86 12.88 -0.35 4.86
CA ALA A 86 12.80 0.82 5.73
C ALA A 86 11.70 0.72 6.81
N ILE A 87 10.82 -0.29 6.76
CA ILE A 87 9.72 -0.53 7.70
C ILE A 87 10.06 -1.73 8.58
#